data_AF-A0A353GK42-F1
#
_entry.id   AF-A0A353GK42-F1
#
_cell.length_a   1.000
_cell.length_b   1.000
_cell.length_c   1.000
_cell.angle_alpha   90.00
_cell.angle_beta   90.00
_cell.angle_gamma   90.00
#
_symmetry.space_group_name_H-M   'P 1'
#
loop_
_entity.id
_entity.type
_entity.pdbx_description
1 polymer ?
#
loop_
_entity_poly.entity_id
_entity_poly.type
_entity_poly.pdbx_seq_one_letter_code
_entity_poly.pdbx_strand_id
1 'polypeptide(L)'
;WWSFNHHNLFFPVYWSNPANSFAIFPLYGRFENFFEIQKIRFITWPLWLDSQQGDIHNYFAPWPFLGVSTNETTGELRGGRLWPLFGGFRSDASGPRYFWLWPLGQYKHFTAGPMKNGTLNMCLPFWFRFSHPQREIGYYFPAYGYSASPKRTSTAWFWPAYSHSESTSPASSSWNVLWFGARSQTGPDGRDMFWLFNLFGWDNSPGKSEYQTVFWPVYQHLSNRMEYTKAKGKSYTYDRTYLVPFYYSREKITDAGTRETHRTLWPLASWGSDANMRRLNLLQLFPCERGDAIARNWEPLWTLYGYYDDTQNGISEQRVLGPLYSSRTNATRDESEVNLLFYQYHRQGAEKRVSLLFGLLPIRF
;
A
#
# COMPACT_ATOMS: atom_id res chain seq x y z
N TRP A 1 14.65 0.63 13.06
CA TRP A 1 15.41 -0.61 13.21
C TRP A 1 15.23 -1.48 11.97
N TRP A 2 16.12 -1.30 11.00
CA TRP A 2 16.41 -2.26 9.94
C TRP A 2 17.93 -2.39 9.97
N SER A 3 18.42 -3.47 10.58
CA SER A 3 19.83 -3.81 10.57
C SER A 3 20.05 -4.85 9.47
N PHE A 4 20.99 -4.60 8.57
CA PHE A 4 21.71 -5.65 7.87
C PHE A 4 23.21 -5.32 7.93
N ASN A 5 23.87 -6.00 8.87
CA ASN A 5 25.31 -6.24 9.05
C ASN A 5 26.31 -5.06 8.93
N HIS A 6 26.55 -4.44 10.09
CA HIS A 6 27.83 -3.90 10.60
C HIS A 6 28.88 -3.33 9.63
N HIS A 7 28.57 -2.26 8.90
CA HIS A 7 29.62 -1.43 8.27
C HIS A 7 29.47 0.03 8.71
N ASN A 8 30.38 0.45 9.61
CA ASN A 8 30.61 1.86 9.89
C ASN A 8 31.55 2.41 8.80
N LEU A 9 31.01 3.34 8.01
CA LEU A 9 31.66 3.99 6.87
C LEU A 9 32.51 5.16 7.33
N PHE A 10 33.83 5.02 7.19
CA PHE A 10 34.77 6.10 6.88
C PHE A 10 35.87 5.50 5.98
N PHE A 11 36.17 6.17 4.87
CA PHE A 11 37.30 5.87 3.97
C PHE A 11 38.62 5.68 4.78
N PRO A 12 39.61 4.85 4.33
CA PRO A 12 39.76 4.19 3.05
C PRO A 12 39.53 2.67 3.13
N VAL A 13 38.91 2.15 2.08
CA VAL A 13 38.39 0.78 1.94
C VAL A 13 39.51 -0.27 1.92
N TYR A 14 39.60 -1.09 2.97
CA TYR A 14 40.10 -2.47 2.88
C TYR A 14 38.89 -3.40 2.81
N TRP A 15 38.66 -4.01 1.64
CA TRP A 15 37.72 -5.13 1.51
C TRP A 15 38.52 -6.43 1.46
N SER A 16 38.62 -7.12 2.59
CA SER A 16 39.16 -8.49 2.65
C SER A 16 38.03 -9.50 2.84
N ASN A 17 37.28 -9.77 1.77
CA ASN A 17 36.78 -11.10 1.36
C ASN A 17 35.79 -10.90 0.19
N PRO A 18 36.15 -11.29 -1.04
CA PRO A 18 36.39 -12.68 -1.43
C PRO A 18 37.87 -13.02 -1.63
N ALA A 19 38.22 -14.30 -1.62
CA ALA A 19 39.55 -14.92 -1.48
C ALA A 19 40.73 -14.39 -2.33
N ASN A 20 40.55 -13.38 -3.20
CA ASN A 20 41.56 -12.82 -4.10
C ASN A 20 41.45 -11.29 -4.33
N SER A 21 40.77 -10.55 -3.45
CA SER A 21 40.64 -9.08 -3.59
C SER A 21 41.67 -8.32 -2.76
N PHE A 22 42.35 -7.32 -3.35
CA PHE A 22 43.37 -6.49 -2.71
C PHE A 22 43.36 -5.08 -3.29
N ALA A 23 43.46 -4.04 -2.45
CA ALA A 23 43.54 -2.65 -2.92
C ALA A 23 44.40 -1.76 -2.03
N ILE A 24 45.19 -0.90 -2.67
CA ILE A 24 45.89 0.27 -2.14
C ILE A 24 45.40 1.48 -2.93
N PHE A 25 44.30 2.09 -2.49
CA PHE A 25 43.75 3.26 -3.17
C PHE A 25 44.64 4.52 -2.98
N PRO A 26 44.87 5.35 -4.01
CA PRO A 26 44.39 5.26 -5.40
C PRO A 26 45.33 4.51 -6.35
N LEU A 27 46.44 3.95 -5.87
CA LEU A 27 47.53 3.43 -6.70
C LEU A 27 47.19 2.12 -7.43
N TYR A 28 46.57 1.17 -6.74
CA TYR A 28 46.22 -0.12 -7.33
C TYR A 28 45.06 -0.75 -6.58
N GLY A 29 44.19 -1.45 -7.29
CA GLY A 29 43.29 -2.38 -6.64
C GLY A 29 42.72 -3.37 -7.61
N ARG A 30 42.47 -4.57 -7.10
CA ARG A 30 41.86 -5.70 -7.80
C ARG A 30 40.77 -6.27 -6.91
N PHE A 31 39.57 -6.29 -7.44
CA PHE A 31 38.42 -6.93 -6.83
C PHE A 31 37.95 -8.05 -7.74
N GLU A 32 37.66 -9.20 -7.15
CA GLU A 32 37.08 -10.36 -7.83
C GLU A 32 35.66 -10.57 -7.32
N ASN A 33 34.74 -10.99 -8.19
CA ASN A 33 33.34 -11.29 -7.88
C ASN A 33 32.64 -10.19 -7.07
N PHE A 34 32.76 -8.94 -7.54
CA PHE A 34 32.13 -7.78 -6.92
C PHE A 34 30.76 -7.53 -7.57
N PHE A 35 29.68 -7.84 -6.85
CA PHE A 35 28.31 -7.89 -7.38
C PHE A 35 28.20 -8.86 -8.58
N GLU A 36 27.72 -8.39 -9.73
CA GLU A 36 27.63 -9.16 -10.99
C GLU A 36 28.90 -9.02 -11.84
N ILE A 37 29.93 -8.34 -11.35
CA ILE A 37 31.18 -8.07 -12.06
C ILE A 37 32.23 -9.07 -11.58
N GLN A 38 32.79 -9.83 -12.51
CA GLN A 38 33.73 -10.92 -12.19
C GLN A 38 35.09 -10.37 -11.76
N LYS A 39 35.55 -9.29 -12.39
CA LYS A 39 36.84 -8.68 -12.08
C LYS A 39 36.79 -7.18 -12.30
N ILE A 40 37.34 -6.43 -11.35
CA ILE A 40 37.57 -4.99 -11.46
C ILE A 40 39.02 -4.75 -11.07
N ARG A 41 39.76 -4.01 -11.89
CA ARG A 41 41.11 -3.58 -11.59
C ARG A 41 41.26 -2.11 -11.88
N PHE A 42 41.93 -1.36 -11.00
CA PHE A 42 42.36 0.00 -11.27
C PHE A 42 43.86 0.13 -11.04
N ILE A 43 44.49 1.00 -11.83
CA ILE A 43 45.90 1.38 -11.70
C ILE A 43 45.93 2.91 -11.73
N THR A 44 46.43 3.52 -10.66
CA THR A 44 46.52 4.97 -10.48
C THR A 44 45.19 5.65 -10.79
N TRP A 45 44.16 5.32 -10.00
CA TRP A 45 42.82 5.87 -10.18
C TRP A 45 42.85 7.41 -10.20
N PRO A 46 42.17 8.08 -11.17
CA PRO A 46 41.24 7.53 -12.16
C PRO A 46 41.85 7.25 -13.55
N LEU A 47 43.18 7.18 -13.68
CA LEU A 47 43.86 7.11 -14.98
C LEU A 47 43.64 5.81 -15.73
N TRP A 48 43.53 4.67 -15.03
CA TRP A 48 43.25 3.37 -15.63
C TRP A 48 42.30 2.55 -14.76
N LEU A 49 41.25 2.03 -15.39
CA LEU A 49 40.34 1.05 -14.81
C LEU A 49 39.95 0.03 -15.88
N ASP A 50 39.98 -1.25 -15.55
CA ASP A 50 39.39 -2.29 -16.38
C ASP A 50 38.43 -3.17 -15.58
N SER A 51 37.38 -3.65 -16.25
CA SER A 51 36.37 -4.49 -15.62
C SER A 51 35.85 -5.56 -16.58
N GLN A 52 35.68 -6.77 -16.09
CA GLN A 52 35.24 -7.95 -16.84
C GLN A 52 33.89 -8.45 -16.31
N GLN A 53 32.94 -8.64 -17.22
CA GLN A 53 31.61 -9.16 -16.92
C GLN A 53 31.15 -10.09 -18.05
N GLY A 54 31.12 -11.39 -17.79
CA GLY A 54 30.87 -12.39 -18.84
C GLY A 54 31.93 -12.27 -19.94
N ASP A 55 31.52 -12.32 -21.21
CA ASP A 55 32.42 -12.19 -22.36
C ASP A 55 32.83 -10.74 -22.67
N ILE A 56 32.48 -9.76 -21.83
CA ILE A 56 32.73 -8.33 -22.09
C ILE A 56 33.82 -7.81 -21.16
N HIS A 57 34.90 -7.32 -21.76
CA HIS A 57 35.95 -6.58 -21.07
C HIS A 57 35.82 -5.09 -21.38
N ASN A 58 35.77 -4.27 -20.34
CA ASN A 58 35.71 -2.82 -20.43
C ASN A 58 37.03 -2.23 -19.95
N TYR A 59 37.56 -1.26 -20.68
CA TYR A 59 38.75 -0.48 -20.37
C TYR A 59 38.38 0.99 -20.26
N PHE A 60 38.92 1.71 -19.28
CA PHE A 60 38.69 3.13 -19.06
C PHE A 60 40.00 3.84 -18.80
N ALA A 61 40.26 4.91 -19.56
CA ALA A 61 41.50 5.69 -19.44
C ALA A 61 41.38 7.09 -20.05
N PRO A 62 41.13 8.16 -19.25
CA PRO A 62 40.84 8.18 -17.82
C PRO A 62 39.35 7.94 -17.53
N TRP A 63 39.06 7.33 -16.38
CA TRP A 63 37.70 7.17 -15.87
C TRP A 63 37.14 8.52 -15.35
N PRO A 64 35.85 8.84 -15.55
CA PRO A 64 34.85 8.10 -16.33
C PRO A 64 34.84 8.48 -17.83
N PHE A 65 35.66 9.45 -18.23
CA PHE A 65 35.58 10.16 -19.51
C PHE A 65 35.77 9.25 -20.73
N LEU A 66 36.83 8.45 -20.76
CA LEU A 66 37.11 7.57 -21.90
C LEU A 66 36.88 6.12 -21.51
N GLY A 67 36.21 5.37 -22.37
CA GLY A 67 36.06 3.93 -22.20
C GLY A 67 35.88 3.19 -23.51
N VAL A 68 36.35 1.95 -23.54
CA VAL A 68 36.25 1.02 -24.68
C VAL A 68 35.80 -0.33 -24.15
N SER A 69 34.87 -0.98 -24.85
CA SER A 69 34.39 -2.31 -24.51
C SER A 69 34.72 -3.27 -25.65
N THR A 70 35.31 -4.40 -25.32
CA THR A 70 35.70 -5.45 -26.27
C THR A 70 35.14 -6.80 -25.81
N ASN A 71 34.94 -7.70 -26.76
CA ASN A 71 34.67 -9.09 -26.43
C ASN A 71 35.98 -9.80 -26.07
N GLU A 72 36.02 -10.51 -24.96
CA GLU A 72 37.23 -11.16 -24.46
C GLU A 72 37.65 -12.35 -25.34
N THR A 73 36.68 -13.14 -25.80
CA THR A 73 36.92 -14.34 -26.60
C THR A 73 37.28 -14.02 -28.05
N THR A 74 36.60 -13.04 -28.66
CA THR A 74 36.79 -12.71 -30.09
C THR A 74 37.69 -11.51 -30.34
N GLY A 75 37.97 -10.69 -29.33
CA GLY A 75 38.69 -9.42 -29.47
C GLY A 75 37.88 -8.33 -30.20
N GLU A 76 36.61 -8.59 -30.56
CA GLU A 76 35.79 -7.66 -31.32
C GLU A 76 35.44 -6.42 -30.50
N LEU A 77 35.56 -5.23 -31.11
CA LEU A 77 35.16 -3.96 -30.51
C LEU A 77 33.63 -3.92 -30.34
N ARG A 78 33.16 -3.91 -29.09
CA ARG A 78 31.74 -3.87 -28.74
C ARG A 78 31.22 -2.45 -28.50
N GLY A 79 32.09 -1.49 -28.24
CA GLY A 79 31.67 -0.11 -28.07
C GLY A 79 32.72 0.80 -27.44
N GLY A 80 32.33 2.05 -27.23
CA GLY A 80 33.15 3.03 -26.54
C GLY A 80 32.34 4.21 -26.03
N ARG A 81 32.94 4.99 -25.14
CA ARG A 81 32.36 6.20 -24.58
C ARG A 81 33.38 7.33 -24.46
N LEU A 82 32.89 8.54 -24.72
CA LEU A 82 33.43 9.82 -24.33
C LEU A 82 32.40 10.48 -23.41
N TRP A 83 32.36 10.07 -22.15
CA TRP A 83 31.43 10.62 -21.17
C TRP A 83 31.83 12.07 -20.79
N PRO A 84 30.88 13.00 -20.63
CA PRO A 84 29.43 12.84 -20.73
C PRO A 84 28.86 13.05 -22.16
N LEU A 85 29.69 13.28 -23.16
CA LEU A 85 29.26 13.73 -24.49
C LEU A 85 28.59 12.64 -25.32
N PHE A 86 29.23 11.48 -25.51
CA PHE A 86 28.71 10.40 -26.35
C PHE A 86 29.16 9.03 -25.85
N GLY A 87 28.37 8.00 -26.15
CA GLY A 87 28.85 6.64 -26.02
C GLY A 87 27.89 5.65 -26.67
N GLY A 88 28.43 4.51 -27.07
CA GLY A 88 27.72 3.46 -27.78
C GLY A 88 28.25 2.10 -27.37
N PHE A 89 27.35 1.17 -27.09
CA PHE A 89 27.68 -0.18 -26.65
C PHE A 89 26.76 -1.18 -27.33
N ARG A 90 27.33 -2.25 -27.87
CA ARG A 90 26.61 -3.41 -28.39
C ARG A 90 26.83 -4.59 -27.45
N SER A 91 25.75 -5.19 -27.00
CA SER A 91 25.78 -6.45 -26.27
C SER A 91 24.82 -7.41 -26.95
N ASP A 92 25.24 -8.65 -27.15
CA ASP A 92 24.40 -9.68 -27.76
C ASP A 92 23.18 -9.98 -26.88
N ALA A 93 23.34 -9.83 -25.55
CA ALA A 93 22.28 -10.06 -24.58
C ALA A 93 21.27 -8.92 -24.45
N SER A 94 21.65 -7.67 -24.71
CA SER A 94 20.77 -6.51 -24.43
C SER A 94 20.53 -5.57 -25.61
N GLY A 95 21.19 -5.82 -26.75
CA GLY A 95 21.12 -5.01 -27.95
C GLY A 95 21.95 -3.72 -27.87
N PRO A 96 21.92 -2.91 -28.94
CA PRO A 96 22.68 -1.67 -29.02
C PRO A 96 22.09 -0.58 -28.11
N ARG A 97 22.97 0.14 -27.42
CA ARG A 97 22.64 1.25 -26.52
C ARG A 97 23.56 2.42 -26.83
N TYR A 98 22.98 3.61 -26.97
CA TYR A 98 23.72 4.85 -27.20
C TYR A 98 23.27 5.93 -26.23
N PHE A 99 24.15 6.86 -25.93
CA PHE A 99 23.81 8.09 -25.23
C PHE A 99 24.49 9.29 -25.90
N TRP A 100 23.88 10.45 -25.74
CA TRP A 100 24.44 11.74 -26.12
C TRP A 100 24.09 12.77 -25.05
N LEU A 101 25.05 13.61 -24.66
CA LEU A 101 24.93 14.58 -23.56
C LEU A 101 24.29 13.96 -22.31
N TRP A 102 24.94 12.94 -21.75
CA TRP A 102 24.45 12.24 -20.57
C TRP A 102 24.15 13.23 -19.42
N PRO A 103 22.98 13.15 -18.75
CA PRO A 103 21.97 12.09 -18.84
C PRO A 103 20.82 12.38 -19.82
N LEU A 104 20.90 13.44 -20.63
CA LEU A 104 19.80 13.97 -21.42
C LEU A 104 19.35 12.98 -22.49
N GLY A 105 20.25 12.60 -23.40
CA GLY A 105 19.94 11.81 -24.58
C GLY A 105 20.28 10.34 -24.44
N GLN A 106 19.32 9.44 -24.68
CA GLN A 106 19.56 7.99 -24.69
C GLN A 106 18.76 7.27 -25.78
N TYR A 107 19.38 6.24 -26.35
CA TYR A 107 18.77 5.29 -27.27
C TYR A 107 19.08 3.87 -26.80
N LYS A 108 18.10 2.97 -26.77
CA LYS A 108 18.30 1.54 -26.52
C LYS A 108 17.38 0.73 -27.41
N HIS A 109 17.92 -0.32 -28.04
CA HIS A 109 17.14 -1.34 -28.71
C HIS A 109 17.27 -2.66 -27.97
N PHE A 110 16.15 -3.26 -27.58
CA PHE A 110 16.11 -4.45 -26.76
C PHE A 110 16.05 -5.70 -27.66
N THR A 111 17.10 -6.52 -27.65
CA THR A 111 17.18 -7.75 -28.46
C THR A 111 16.79 -9.03 -27.71
N ALA A 112 16.79 -9.00 -26.37
CA ALA A 112 16.41 -10.13 -25.54
C ALA A 112 15.57 -9.72 -24.32
N GLY A 113 15.06 -10.73 -23.59
CA GLY A 113 14.21 -10.54 -22.42
C GLY A 113 12.75 -10.19 -22.76
N PRO A 114 11.94 -9.83 -21.75
CA PRO A 114 10.51 -9.56 -21.91
C PRO A 114 10.20 -8.32 -22.77
N MET A 115 11.21 -7.48 -23.05
CA MET A 115 11.09 -6.28 -23.88
C MET A 115 11.67 -6.47 -25.29
N LYS A 116 11.94 -7.70 -25.72
CA LYS A 116 12.50 -8.00 -27.05
C LYS A 116 11.73 -7.29 -28.17
N ASN A 117 12.46 -6.78 -29.15
CA ASN A 117 11.97 -5.91 -30.24
C ASN A 117 11.47 -4.54 -29.79
N GLY A 118 11.72 -4.16 -28.53
CA GLY A 118 11.45 -2.83 -28.02
C GLY A 118 12.52 -1.83 -28.45
N THR A 119 12.13 -0.57 -28.62
CA THR A 119 13.04 0.57 -28.74
C THR A 119 12.72 1.62 -27.70
N LEU A 120 13.75 2.27 -27.20
CA LEU A 120 13.65 3.34 -26.22
C LEU A 120 14.50 4.52 -26.68
N ASN A 121 13.87 5.66 -26.91
CA ASN A 121 14.52 6.90 -27.31
C ASN A 121 14.09 8.00 -26.34
N MET A 122 15.01 8.78 -25.81
CA MET A 122 14.67 9.87 -24.89
C MET A 122 15.64 11.04 -25.00
N CYS A 123 15.13 12.22 -24.67
CA CYS A 123 15.86 13.45 -24.39
C CYS A 123 15.20 14.13 -23.18
N LEU A 124 15.74 13.95 -21.98
CA LEU A 124 15.16 14.53 -20.77
C LEU A 124 15.38 16.06 -20.72
N PRO A 125 14.43 16.83 -20.14
CA PRO A 125 13.08 16.43 -19.76
C PRO A 125 12.09 16.45 -20.93
N PHE A 126 12.54 16.84 -22.13
CA PHE A 126 11.69 17.22 -23.27
C PHE A 126 10.83 16.08 -23.81
N TRP A 127 11.40 14.91 -24.06
CA TRP A 127 10.64 13.80 -24.63
C TRP A 127 11.20 12.43 -24.31
N PHE A 128 10.31 11.44 -24.34
CA PHE A 128 10.60 10.03 -24.15
C PHE A 128 9.65 9.22 -25.04
N ARG A 129 10.18 8.22 -25.73
CA ARG A 129 9.39 7.28 -26.55
C ARG A 129 9.89 5.87 -26.32
N PHE A 130 8.97 5.00 -25.91
CA PHE A 130 9.15 3.57 -25.82
C PHE A 130 8.20 2.90 -26.81
N SER A 131 8.73 2.12 -27.75
CA SER A 131 7.94 1.39 -28.73
C SER A 131 8.19 -0.09 -28.60
N HIS A 132 7.15 -0.87 -28.37
CA HIS A 132 7.16 -2.32 -28.29
C HIS A 132 5.85 -2.88 -28.88
N PRO A 133 5.83 -4.08 -29.51
CA PRO A 133 4.63 -4.59 -30.18
C PRO A 133 3.37 -4.66 -29.31
N GLN A 134 3.54 -4.88 -28.00
CA GLN A 134 2.44 -4.93 -27.04
C GLN A 134 2.16 -3.60 -26.32
N ARG A 135 3.08 -2.65 -26.41
CA ARG A 135 2.96 -1.39 -25.67
C ARG A 135 3.79 -0.28 -26.29
N GLU A 136 3.14 0.82 -26.62
CA GLU A 136 3.80 2.05 -27.03
C GLU A 136 3.53 3.13 -25.99
N ILE A 137 4.55 3.89 -25.62
CA ILE A 137 4.45 5.02 -24.70
C ILE A 137 5.23 6.17 -25.30
N GLY A 138 4.63 7.35 -25.35
CA GLY A 138 5.33 8.57 -25.69
C GLY A 138 5.00 9.68 -24.71
N TYR A 139 5.97 10.55 -24.47
CA TYR A 139 5.85 11.70 -23.60
C TYR A 139 6.63 12.86 -24.21
N TYR A 140 6.00 14.03 -24.23
CA TYR A 140 6.52 15.29 -24.74
C TYR A 140 6.19 16.37 -23.70
N PHE A 141 7.13 16.65 -22.82
CA PHE A 141 6.93 17.57 -21.70
C PHE A 141 6.68 19.00 -22.19
N PRO A 142 5.77 19.74 -21.55
CA PRO A 142 4.68 19.30 -20.67
C PRO A 142 3.40 18.97 -21.48
N ALA A 143 3.43 19.15 -22.79
CA ALA A 143 2.26 19.31 -23.63
C ALA A 143 1.47 18.02 -23.87
N TYR A 144 2.14 16.86 -24.02
CA TYR A 144 1.47 15.67 -24.52
C TYR A 144 2.09 14.37 -24.01
N GLY A 145 1.25 13.38 -23.72
CA GLY A 145 1.68 12.02 -23.44
C GLY A 145 0.66 11.01 -23.97
N TYR A 146 1.13 9.83 -24.32
CA TYR A 146 0.26 8.73 -24.73
C TYR A 146 0.82 7.39 -24.24
N SER A 147 -0.08 6.44 -24.02
CA SER A 147 0.22 5.04 -23.77
C SER A 147 -0.80 4.19 -24.51
N ALA A 148 -0.37 3.47 -25.52
CA ALA A 148 -1.19 2.55 -26.30
C ALA A 148 -0.79 1.11 -26.00
N SER A 149 -1.79 0.26 -25.77
CA SER A 149 -1.66 -1.19 -25.63
C SER A 149 -2.89 -1.84 -26.25
N PRO A 150 -2.84 -3.14 -26.64
CA PRO A 150 -3.95 -3.82 -27.31
C PRO A 150 -5.30 -3.75 -26.57
N LYS A 151 -5.27 -3.59 -25.24
CA LYS A 151 -6.48 -3.53 -24.41
C LYS A 151 -6.81 -2.14 -23.90
N ARG A 152 -5.85 -1.21 -23.92
CA ARG A 152 -5.99 0.09 -23.27
C ARG A 152 -5.18 1.16 -24.00
N THR A 153 -5.84 2.24 -24.33
CA THR A 153 -5.25 3.47 -24.83
C THR A 153 -5.40 4.55 -23.77
N SER A 154 -4.41 5.43 -23.65
CA SER A 154 -4.48 6.59 -22.79
C SER A 154 -3.73 7.75 -23.43
N THR A 155 -4.30 8.94 -23.33
CA THR A 155 -3.71 10.18 -23.79
C THR A 155 -3.73 11.19 -22.65
N ALA A 156 -2.73 12.06 -22.58
CA ALA A 156 -2.63 13.13 -21.61
C ALA A 156 -2.26 14.41 -22.33
N TRP A 157 -2.97 15.50 -22.03
CA TRP A 157 -2.70 16.82 -22.57
C TRP A 157 -2.31 17.74 -21.42
N PHE A 158 -1.25 18.51 -21.62
CA PHE A 158 -0.69 19.43 -20.64
C PHE A 158 -0.53 18.78 -19.27
N TRP A 159 0.14 17.63 -19.21
CA TRP A 159 0.26 16.89 -17.95
C TRP A 159 0.78 17.82 -16.84
N PRO A 160 0.09 17.90 -15.68
CA PRO A 160 -0.92 16.97 -15.18
C PRO A 160 -2.39 17.43 -15.34
N ALA A 161 -2.70 18.34 -16.26
CA ALA A 161 -4.00 19.01 -16.38
C ALA A 161 -5.12 18.14 -16.97
N TYR A 162 -4.84 17.28 -17.94
CA TYR A 162 -5.88 16.44 -18.53
C TYR A 162 -5.34 15.08 -18.92
N SER A 163 -6.13 14.03 -18.65
CA SER A 163 -5.87 12.70 -19.19
C SER A 163 -7.16 11.99 -19.53
N HIS A 164 -7.10 11.20 -20.60
CA HIS A 164 -8.16 10.32 -21.06
C HIS A 164 -7.62 8.90 -21.16
N SER A 165 -8.45 7.92 -20.83
CA SER A 165 -8.12 6.50 -20.92
C SER A 165 -9.33 5.73 -21.40
N GLU A 166 -9.12 4.86 -22.38
CA GLU A 166 -10.11 3.92 -22.87
C GLU A 166 -9.56 2.51 -22.77
N SER A 167 -10.41 1.58 -22.33
CA SER A 167 -10.12 0.16 -22.25
C SER A 167 -11.16 -0.57 -23.08
N THR A 168 -10.73 -1.54 -23.89
CA THR A 168 -11.62 -2.33 -24.76
C THR A 168 -12.17 -3.55 -24.03
N SER A 169 -11.43 -4.12 -23.08
CA SER A 169 -11.84 -5.33 -22.36
C SER A 169 -11.31 -5.35 -20.91
N PRO A 170 -12.17 -5.03 -19.92
CA PRO A 170 -13.56 -4.58 -20.06
C PRO A 170 -13.66 -3.20 -20.72
N ALA A 171 -14.79 -2.94 -21.38
CA ALA A 171 -15.10 -1.63 -21.97
C ALA A 171 -15.20 -0.59 -20.84
N SER A 172 -14.27 0.36 -20.80
CA SER A 172 -14.34 1.48 -19.86
C SER A 172 -13.70 2.73 -20.42
N SER A 173 -14.30 3.88 -20.16
CA SER A 173 -13.79 5.19 -20.51
C SER A 173 -13.60 5.99 -19.23
N SER A 174 -12.46 6.68 -19.10
CA SER A 174 -12.23 7.54 -17.95
C SER A 174 -11.47 8.80 -18.35
N TRP A 175 -11.93 9.94 -17.88
CA TRP A 175 -11.21 11.19 -17.98
C TRP A 175 -10.83 11.70 -16.60
N ASN A 176 -9.70 12.39 -16.52
CA ASN A 176 -9.26 13.11 -15.33
C ASN A 176 -8.89 14.54 -15.74
N VAL A 177 -9.41 15.51 -14.99
CA VAL A 177 -9.07 16.93 -15.10
C VAL A 177 -8.34 17.32 -13.83
N LEU A 178 -7.07 17.71 -13.98
CA LEU A 178 -6.05 17.75 -12.93
C LEU A 178 -5.90 16.37 -12.29
N TRP A 179 -4.67 15.87 -12.15
CA TRP A 179 -4.43 14.51 -11.64
C TRP A 179 -5.08 14.21 -10.26
N PHE A 180 -5.42 15.25 -9.49
CA PHE A 180 -6.14 15.18 -8.22
C PHE A 180 -7.50 15.90 -8.24
N GLY A 181 -7.91 16.57 -9.31
CA GLY A 181 -9.04 17.51 -9.26
C GLY A 181 -10.38 16.82 -9.46
N ALA A 182 -10.66 16.43 -10.69
CA ALA A 182 -11.88 15.76 -11.07
C ALA A 182 -11.59 14.51 -11.88
N ARG A 183 -12.41 13.49 -11.69
CA ARG A 183 -12.36 12.23 -12.42
C ARG A 183 -13.78 11.80 -12.74
N SER A 184 -13.98 11.30 -13.94
CA SER A 184 -15.17 10.51 -14.27
C SER A 184 -14.74 9.24 -14.96
N GLN A 185 -15.51 8.19 -14.71
CA GLN A 185 -15.28 6.88 -15.27
C GLN A 185 -16.60 6.20 -15.56
N THR A 186 -16.79 5.83 -16.81
CA THR A 186 -17.82 4.90 -17.24
C THR A 186 -17.19 3.52 -17.37
N GLY A 187 -17.71 2.53 -16.67
CA GLY A 187 -17.23 1.15 -16.65
C GLY A 187 -18.16 0.19 -17.39
N PRO A 188 -17.78 -1.10 -17.45
CA PRO A 188 -18.67 -2.16 -17.92
C PRO A 188 -19.92 -2.23 -17.03
N ASP A 189 -20.99 -2.84 -17.56
CA ASP A 189 -22.24 -3.10 -16.83
C ASP A 189 -23.00 -1.84 -16.38
N GLY A 190 -22.79 -0.70 -17.07
CA GLY A 190 -23.46 0.56 -16.75
C GLY A 190 -22.92 1.27 -15.51
N ARG A 191 -21.72 0.89 -15.05
CA ARG A 191 -21.07 1.60 -13.94
C ARG A 191 -20.76 3.03 -14.34
N ASP A 192 -21.19 3.99 -13.53
CA ASP A 192 -20.86 5.41 -13.69
C ASP A 192 -20.30 5.97 -12.40
N MET A 193 -19.14 6.61 -12.50
CA MET A 193 -18.42 7.17 -11.37
C MET A 193 -17.99 8.58 -11.70
N PHE A 194 -18.17 9.49 -10.76
CA PHE A 194 -17.60 10.82 -10.78
C PHE A 194 -17.03 11.16 -9.42
N TRP A 195 -15.91 11.85 -9.41
CA TRP A 195 -15.25 12.26 -8.19
C TRP A 195 -14.61 13.62 -8.41
N LEU A 196 -14.95 14.57 -7.55
CA LEU A 196 -14.37 15.90 -7.46
C LEU A 196 -13.76 16.05 -6.06
N PHE A 197 -12.46 16.26 -6.03
CA PHE A 197 -11.66 16.29 -4.82
C PHE A 197 -12.23 17.23 -3.75
N ASN A 198 -12.32 16.71 -2.54
CA ASN A 198 -12.86 17.35 -1.33
C ASN A 198 -14.30 17.89 -1.41
N LEU A 199 -15.02 17.72 -2.52
CA LEU A 199 -16.34 18.33 -2.69
C LEU A 199 -17.44 17.29 -2.82
N PHE A 200 -17.39 16.46 -3.85
CA PHE A 200 -18.47 15.53 -4.14
C PHE A 200 -17.99 14.37 -5.00
N GLY A 201 -18.55 13.19 -4.83
CA GLY A 201 -18.34 12.10 -5.75
C GLY A 201 -19.42 11.05 -5.60
N TRP A 202 -19.77 10.40 -6.71
CA TRP A 202 -20.67 9.27 -6.73
C TRP A 202 -20.07 8.11 -7.51
N ASP A 203 -20.55 6.92 -7.23
CA ASP A 203 -20.27 5.72 -8.03
C ASP A 203 -21.49 4.84 -7.96
N ASN A 204 -22.11 4.69 -9.10
CA ASN A 204 -23.22 3.79 -9.29
C ASN A 204 -22.68 2.58 -10.03
N SER A 205 -22.63 1.45 -9.33
CA SER A 205 -22.29 0.15 -9.91
C SER A 205 -23.54 -0.74 -9.81
N PRO A 206 -24.30 -0.93 -10.91
CA PRO A 206 -25.53 -1.70 -10.91
C PRO A 206 -25.35 -3.09 -10.29
N GLY A 207 -26.20 -3.42 -9.31
CA GLY A 207 -26.18 -4.71 -8.60
C GLY A 207 -25.01 -4.93 -7.62
N LYS A 208 -24.12 -3.94 -7.40
CA LYS A 208 -22.96 -4.09 -6.52
C LYS A 208 -22.88 -3.05 -5.40
N SER A 209 -22.98 -1.76 -5.73
CA SER A 209 -22.81 -0.68 -4.76
C SER A 209 -23.20 0.68 -5.34
N GLU A 210 -23.82 1.52 -4.51
CA GLU A 210 -24.02 2.93 -4.77
C GLU A 210 -23.34 3.75 -3.66
N TYR A 211 -22.39 4.62 -3.96
CA TYR A 211 -21.83 5.52 -2.94
C TYR A 211 -21.93 6.98 -3.34
N GLN A 212 -22.12 7.85 -2.35
CA GLN A 212 -22.21 9.30 -2.52
C GLN A 212 -21.37 10.00 -1.45
N THR A 213 -20.15 10.39 -1.81
CA THR A 213 -19.30 11.20 -0.95
C THR A 213 -19.63 12.67 -1.11
N VAL A 214 -19.89 13.37 -0.01
CA VAL A 214 -20.17 14.81 0.02
C VAL A 214 -19.20 15.43 1.03
N PHE A 215 -18.24 16.24 0.61
CA PHE A 215 -17.24 16.90 1.45
C PHE A 215 -16.31 15.97 2.25
N TRP A 216 -15.56 15.12 1.54
CA TRP A 216 -14.45 14.40 2.17
C TRP A 216 -13.35 15.38 2.64
N PRO A 217 -12.78 15.21 3.86
CA PRO A 217 -12.93 14.08 4.78
C PRO A 217 -14.01 14.28 5.86
N VAL A 218 -14.73 15.41 5.88
CA VAL A 218 -15.63 15.79 6.97
C VAL A 218 -16.91 14.96 6.97
N TYR A 219 -17.56 14.82 5.81
CA TYR A 219 -18.81 14.09 5.68
C TYR A 219 -18.71 13.03 4.57
N GLN A 220 -19.35 11.89 4.78
CA GLN A 220 -19.43 10.82 3.79
C GLN A 220 -20.67 9.97 4.03
N HIS A 221 -21.47 9.73 3.00
CA HIS A 221 -22.61 8.81 3.05
C HIS A 221 -22.38 7.65 2.06
N LEU A 222 -22.56 6.41 2.52
CA LEU A 222 -22.33 5.22 1.71
C LEU A 222 -23.52 4.28 1.85
N SER A 223 -24.19 3.98 0.73
CA SER A 223 -25.33 3.07 0.69
C SER A 223 -25.01 1.85 -0.19
N ASN A 224 -24.42 0.83 0.41
CA ASN A 224 -24.03 -0.38 -0.31
C ASN A 224 -25.16 -1.41 -0.28
N ARG A 225 -25.84 -1.61 -1.41
CA ARG A 225 -26.65 -2.82 -1.63
C ARG A 225 -25.76 -3.93 -2.18
N MET A 226 -25.37 -4.89 -1.34
CA MET A 226 -24.52 -6.00 -1.76
C MET A 226 -25.35 -7.26 -2.02
N GLU A 227 -25.50 -7.61 -3.30
CA GLU A 227 -26.00 -8.94 -3.71
C GLU A 227 -24.81 -9.89 -3.85
N TYR A 228 -24.51 -10.68 -2.82
CA TYR A 228 -23.46 -11.70 -2.89
C TYR A 228 -23.97 -12.96 -3.58
N THR A 229 -23.73 -13.09 -4.88
CA THR A 229 -23.86 -14.36 -5.61
C THR A 229 -22.58 -15.20 -5.47
N LYS A 230 -22.23 -15.63 -4.25
CA LYS A 230 -21.32 -16.77 -4.03
C LYS A 230 -21.76 -17.57 -2.81
N ALA A 231 -22.28 -18.78 -3.09
CA ALA A 231 -22.52 -19.92 -2.19
C ALA A 231 -23.59 -19.83 -1.07
N LYS A 232 -24.17 -18.67 -0.71
CA LYS A 232 -25.22 -18.62 0.35
C LYS A 232 -26.48 -17.79 0.07
N GLY A 233 -26.62 -17.16 -1.10
CA GLY A 233 -27.89 -16.53 -1.52
C GLY A 233 -28.46 -15.50 -0.54
N LYS A 234 -27.60 -14.79 0.22
CA LYS A 234 -28.02 -13.74 1.15
C LYS A 234 -27.61 -12.38 0.60
N SER A 235 -28.58 -11.53 0.32
CA SER A 235 -28.39 -10.11 0.12
C SER A 235 -28.49 -9.38 1.46
N TYR A 236 -27.76 -8.27 1.55
CA TYR A 236 -27.89 -7.33 2.65
C TYR A 236 -27.64 -5.92 2.14
N THR A 237 -28.38 -4.98 2.72
CA THR A 237 -28.23 -3.55 2.47
C THR A 237 -27.47 -2.94 3.64
N TYR A 238 -26.39 -2.23 3.34
CA TYR A 238 -25.61 -1.44 4.28
C TYR A 238 -25.81 0.04 4.01
N ASP A 239 -26.28 0.78 4.99
CA ASP A 239 -26.23 2.23 5.01
C ASP A 239 -25.18 2.67 6.04
N ARG A 240 -24.25 3.53 5.64
CA ARG A 240 -23.20 4.06 6.50
C ARG A 240 -23.10 5.57 6.31
N THR A 241 -23.07 6.30 7.43
CA THR A 241 -22.84 7.74 7.43
C THR A 241 -21.67 8.05 8.35
N TYR A 242 -20.71 8.82 7.84
CA TYR A 242 -19.55 9.32 8.56
C TYR A 242 -19.61 10.85 8.61
N LEU A 243 -19.40 11.40 9.80
CA LEU A 243 -19.07 12.79 10.04
C LEU A 243 -17.81 12.81 10.92
N VAL A 244 -16.64 12.78 10.30
CA VAL A 244 -15.38 12.51 11.01
C VAL A 244 -14.95 13.72 11.85
N PRO A 245 -14.47 13.52 13.10
CA PRO A 245 -14.46 12.28 13.87
C PRO A 245 -15.71 12.09 14.74
N PHE A 246 -16.66 13.02 14.71
CA PHE A 246 -17.71 13.15 15.72
C PHE A 246 -18.83 12.14 15.62
N TYR A 247 -19.24 11.73 14.43
CA TYR A 247 -20.40 10.86 14.25
C TYR A 247 -20.15 9.75 13.23
N TYR A 248 -20.61 8.56 13.60
CA TYR A 248 -20.62 7.39 12.76
C TYR A 248 -21.96 6.68 12.92
N SER A 249 -22.58 6.29 11.81
CA SER A 249 -23.80 5.47 11.80
C SER A 249 -23.64 4.35 10.79
N ARG A 250 -24.06 3.16 11.19
CA ARG A 250 -24.19 1.98 10.34
C ARG A 250 -25.53 1.35 10.59
N GLU A 251 -26.21 1.05 9.50
CA GLU A 251 -27.40 0.23 9.49
C GLU A 251 -27.20 -0.90 8.48
N LYS A 252 -27.52 -2.11 8.92
CA LYS A 252 -27.46 -3.32 8.09
C LYS A 252 -28.82 -3.97 8.14
N ILE A 253 -29.39 -4.18 6.97
CA ILE A 253 -30.65 -4.90 6.80
C ILE A 253 -30.33 -6.16 6.01
N THR A 254 -30.61 -7.31 6.60
CA THR A 254 -30.52 -8.60 5.91
C THR A 254 -31.84 -8.92 5.21
N ASP A 255 -31.82 -9.74 4.17
CA ASP A 255 -33.06 -10.17 3.48
C ASP A 255 -34.08 -10.85 4.42
N ALA A 256 -33.60 -11.47 5.51
CA ALA A 256 -34.45 -12.07 6.54
C ALA A 256 -35.17 -11.03 7.42
N GLY A 257 -35.02 -9.73 7.14
CA GLY A 257 -35.60 -8.63 7.90
C GLY A 257 -34.83 -8.30 9.19
N THR A 258 -33.74 -9.01 9.49
CA THR A 258 -32.89 -8.70 10.65
C THR A 258 -32.17 -7.38 10.41
N ARG A 259 -32.39 -6.42 11.32
CA ARG A 259 -31.82 -5.07 11.30
C ARG A 259 -30.76 -4.94 12.39
N GLU A 260 -29.51 -4.74 11.98
CA GLU A 260 -28.41 -4.40 12.88
C GLU A 260 -28.15 -2.89 12.76
N THR A 261 -28.15 -2.19 13.89
CA THR A 261 -27.86 -0.75 13.92
C THR A 261 -26.69 -0.49 14.86
N HIS A 262 -25.82 0.44 14.48
CA HIS A 262 -24.73 0.90 15.30
C HIS A 262 -24.49 2.38 15.04
N ARG A 263 -24.45 3.19 16.10
CA ARG A 263 -24.22 4.62 16.04
C ARG A 263 -23.19 5.00 17.09
N THR A 264 -22.28 5.90 16.74
CA THR A 264 -21.26 6.42 17.63
C THR A 264 -21.26 7.94 17.51
N LEU A 265 -21.37 8.61 18.66
CA LEU A 265 -21.14 10.04 18.84
C LEU A 265 -19.84 10.17 19.64
N TRP A 266 -18.71 10.26 18.95
CA TRP A 266 -17.40 10.31 19.60
C TRP A 266 -17.14 11.72 20.18
N PRO A 267 -16.52 11.84 21.37
CA PRO A 267 -16.10 10.76 22.28
C PRO A 267 -17.16 10.36 23.31
N LEU A 268 -18.41 10.77 23.13
CA LEU A 268 -19.44 10.77 24.18
C LEU A 268 -20.14 9.42 24.38
N ALA A 269 -20.57 8.76 23.32
CA ALA A 269 -21.34 7.53 23.43
C ALA A 269 -21.33 6.71 22.14
N SER A 270 -21.52 5.41 22.26
CA SER A 270 -21.87 4.52 21.14
C SER A 270 -23.03 3.63 21.54
N TRP A 271 -24.00 3.43 20.67
CA TRP A 271 -25.13 2.54 20.92
C TRP A 271 -25.46 1.73 19.68
N GLY A 272 -26.02 0.55 19.88
CA GLY A 272 -26.41 -0.30 18.79
C GLY A 272 -27.32 -1.42 19.23
N SER A 273 -27.97 -2.02 18.25
CA SER A 273 -28.83 -3.17 18.43
C SER A 273 -28.59 -4.17 17.31
N ASP A 274 -28.40 -5.41 17.67
CA ASP A 274 -28.48 -6.58 16.80
C ASP A 274 -29.79 -7.33 17.12
N ALA A 275 -30.09 -8.39 16.40
CA ALA A 275 -31.28 -9.23 16.58
C ALA A 275 -31.49 -9.69 18.04
N ASN A 276 -30.38 -9.91 18.74
CA ASN A 276 -30.34 -10.58 20.05
C ASN A 276 -29.69 -9.73 21.14
N MET A 277 -29.06 -8.61 20.80
CA MET A 277 -28.23 -7.86 21.74
C MET A 277 -28.42 -6.37 21.56
N ARG A 278 -28.63 -5.65 22.66
CA ARG A 278 -28.53 -4.20 22.71
C ARG A 278 -27.26 -3.81 23.44
N ARG A 279 -26.59 -2.77 22.95
CA ARG A 279 -25.32 -2.28 23.50
C ARG A 279 -25.37 -0.76 23.64
N LEU A 280 -24.88 -0.25 24.76
CA LEU A 280 -24.68 1.17 25.02
C LEU A 280 -23.36 1.35 25.74
N ASN A 281 -22.45 2.14 25.17
CA ASN A 281 -21.21 2.55 25.80
C ASN A 281 -21.22 4.07 25.96
N LEU A 282 -20.77 4.55 27.11
CA LEU A 282 -20.54 5.96 27.38
C LEU A 282 -19.04 6.22 27.51
N LEU A 283 -18.63 7.38 27.00
CA LEU A 283 -17.25 7.86 26.93
C LEU A 283 -16.32 6.88 26.22
N GLN A 284 -16.64 6.59 24.96
CA GLN A 284 -15.81 5.74 24.09
C GLN A 284 -14.73 6.61 23.44
N LEU A 285 -13.47 6.41 23.82
CA LEU A 285 -12.36 7.25 23.34
C LEU A 285 -11.91 6.95 21.90
N PHE A 286 -12.63 6.13 21.14
CA PHE A 286 -12.24 5.75 19.79
C PHE A 286 -13.35 5.99 18.76
N PRO A 287 -13.03 6.61 17.61
CA PRO A 287 -14.05 7.22 16.75
C PRO A 287 -14.69 6.30 15.71
N CYS A 288 -14.26 5.04 15.57
CA CYS A 288 -14.74 4.16 14.50
C CYS A 288 -15.15 2.75 14.94
N GLU A 289 -16.00 2.13 14.13
CA GLU A 289 -16.47 0.76 14.31
C GLU A 289 -15.33 -0.24 14.24
N ARG A 290 -15.45 -1.30 15.05
CA ARG A 290 -14.44 -2.32 15.24
C ARG A 290 -15.00 -3.68 14.85
N GLY A 291 -14.13 -4.53 14.31
CA GLY A 291 -14.45 -5.95 14.23
C GLY A 291 -14.66 -6.54 15.63
N ASP A 292 -15.48 -7.58 15.73
CA ASP A 292 -15.88 -8.18 17.02
C ASP A 292 -14.69 -8.54 17.92
N ALA A 293 -13.56 -8.92 17.33
CA ALA A 293 -12.34 -9.24 18.06
C ALA A 293 -11.76 -8.03 18.82
N ILE A 294 -11.76 -6.85 18.20
CA ILE A 294 -11.23 -5.63 18.82
C ILE A 294 -12.21 -5.13 19.88
N ALA A 295 -13.52 -5.19 19.58
CA ALA A 295 -14.55 -4.85 20.56
C ALA A 295 -14.41 -5.73 21.82
N ARG A 296 -14.37 -7.06 21.69
CA ARG A 296 -14.27 -7.95 22.85
C ARG A 296 -13.01 -7.74 23.70
N ASN A 297 -11.85 -7.63 23.08
CA ASN A 297 -10.57 -7.68 23.81
C ASN A 297 -10.10 -6.33 24.32
N TRP A 298 -10.42 -5.26 23.60
CA TRP A 298 -9.83 -3.96 23.87
C TRP A 298 -10.86 -2.89 24.21
N GLU A 299 -12.14 -3.06 23.85
CA GLU A 299 -13.21 -2.12 24.22
C GLU A 299 -13.27 -1.75 25.69
N PRO A 300 -13.07 -2.71 26.62
CA PRO A 300 -13.07 -2.38 28.04
C PRO A 300 -12.01 -1.34 28.42
N LEU A 301 -10.89 -1.22 27.70
CA LEU A 301 -9.78 -0.35 28.12
C LEU A 301 -10.04 1.15 27.88
N TRP A 302 -11.05 1.51 27.10
CA TRP A 302 -11.33 2.90 26.72
C TRP A 302 -12.81 3.27 26.78
N THR A 303 -13.60 2.47 27.48
CA THR A 303 -15.02 2.70 27.73
C THR A 303 -15.22 2.91 29.22
N LEU A 304 -15.76 4.07 29.60
CA LEU A 304 -16.03 4.37 31.00
C LEU A 304 -17.22 3.56 31.53
N TYR A 305 -18.26 3.42 30.73
CA TYR A 305 -19.46 2.68 31.11
C TYR A 305 -19.98 1.89 29.91
N GLY A 306 -20.27 0.61 30.10
CA GLY A 306 -20.85 -0.27 29.10
C GLY A 306 -22.10 -0.95 29.65
N TYR A 307 -23.15 -1.00 28.86
CA TYR A 307 -24.39 -1.74 29.13
C TYR A 307 -24.66 -2.67 27.96
N TYR A 308 -24.82 -3.95 28.27
CA TYR A 308 -25.07 -5.01 27.31
C TYR A 308 -26.32 -5.76 27.76
N ASP A 309 -27.27 -5.93 26.86
CA ASP A 309 -28.53 -6.60 27.14
C ASP A 309 -28.78 -7.66 26.07
N ASP A 310 -28.68 -8.93 26.48
CA ASP A 310 -28.98 -10.09 25.64
C ASP A 310 -30.47 -10.40 25.76
N THR A 311 -31.21 -10.00 24.72
CA THR A 311 -32.67 -10.11 24.67
C THR A 311 -33.15 -11.56 24.51
N GLN A 312 -32.29 -12.50 24.09
CA GLN A 312 -32.66 -13.92 24.00
C GLN A 312 -32.57 -14.62 25.34
N ASN A 313 -31.51 -14.36 26.10
CA ASN A 313 -31.23 -15.04 27.36
C ASN A 313 -31.73 -14.27 28.60
N GLY A 314 -32.21 -13.03 28.42
CA GLY A 314 -32.64 -12.16 29.52
C GLY A 314 -31.49 -11.77 30.45
N ILE A 315 -30.29 -11.66 29.89
CA ILE A 315 -29.06 -11.37 30.64
C ILE A 315 -28.70 -9.92 30.38
N SER A 316 -28.69 -9.10 31.44
CA SER A 316 -28.15 -7.75 31.39
C SER A 316 -26.79 -7.70 32.10
N GLU A 317 -25.84 -7.00 31.48
CA GLU A 317 -24.49 -6.82 31.98
C GLU A 317 -24.14 -5.33 31.96
N GLN A 318 -23.70 -4.81 33.09
CA GLN A 318 -23.18 -3.46 33.28
C GLN A 318 -21.69 -3.54 33.57
N ARG A 319 -20.90 -2.66 32.95
CA ARG A 319 -19.47 -2.53 33.17
C ARG A 319 -19.12 -1.07 33.45
N VAL A 320 -18.26 -0.83 34.43
CA VAL A 320 -17.74 0.51 34.78
C VAL A 320 -16.22 0.45 34.80
N LEU A 321 -15.57 1.45 34.17
CA LEU A 321 -14.12 1.56 34.01
C LEU A 321 -13.52 0.28 33.40
N GLY A 322 -14.13 -0.20 32.32
CA GLY A 322 -13.71 -1.45 31.67
C GLY A 322 -14.02 -2.69 32.50
N PRO A 323 -13.02 -3.54 32.81
CA PRO A 323 -13.25 -4.74 33.62
C PRO A 323 -13.29 -4.47 35.12
N LEU A 324 -13.05 -3.22 35.57
CA LEU A 324 -12.85 -2.91 36.99
C LEU A 324 -14.08 -3.19 37.84
N TYR A 325 -15.27 -2.94 37.28
CA TYR A 325 -16.52 -3.37 37.87
C TYR A 325 -17.42 -3.96 36.80
N SER A 326 -17.98 -5.14 37.06
CA SER A 326 -19.00 -5.74 36.21
C SER A 326 -20.14 -6.29 37.06
N SER A 327 -21.37 -5.95 36.70
CA SER A 327 -22.59 -6.51 37.30
C SER A 327 -23.34 -7.26 36.22
N ARG A 328 -23.72 -8.50 36.49
CA ARG A 328 -24.48 -9.34 35.59
C ARG A 328 -25.76 -9.78 36.30
N THR A 329 -26.89 -9.39 35.72
CA THR A 329 -28.20 -9.74 36.24
C THR A 329 -28.88 -10.67 35.25
N ASN A 330 -29.40 -11.78 35.75
CA ASN A 330 -30.21 -12.76 35.03
C ASN A 330 -31.54 -12.94 35.80
N ALA A 331 -32.57 -13.46 35.16
CA ALA A 331 -33.89 -13.74 35.75
C ALA A 331 -33.84 -14.57 37.05
N THR A 332 -32.74 -15.27 37.33
CA THR A 332 -32.57 -16.14 38.52
C THR A 332 -31.40 -15.76 39.43
N ARG A 333 -30.45 -14.93 38.98
CA ARG A 333 -29.19 -14.68 39.71
C ARG A 333 -28.67 -13.27 39.43
N ASP A 334 -28.15 -12.65 40.48
CA ASP A 334 -27.43 -11.38 40.40
C ASP A 334 -25.98 -11.61 40.85
N GLU A 335 -25.05 -11.31 39.95
CA GLU A 335 -23.62 -11.50 40.09
C GLU A 335 -22.92 -10.14 39.97
N SER A 336 -22.01 -9.83 40.89
CA SER A 336 -21.21 -8.61 40.80
C SER A 336 -19.74 -8.92 41.04
N GLU A 337 -18.88 -8.33 40.23
CA GLU A 337 -17.44 -8.48 40.28
C GLU A 337 -16.75 -7.13 40.33
N VAL A 338 -15.75 -7.01 41.19
CA VAL A 338 -14.80 -5.89 41.23
C VAL A 338 -13.42 -6.46 40.95
N ASN A 339 -12.78 -6.03 39.86
CA ASN A 339 -11.46 -6.48 39.45
C ASN A 339 -10.44 -5.35 39.58
N LEU A 340 -9.60 -5.43 40.60
CA LEU A 340 -8.38 -4.64 40.74
C LEU A 340 -7.18 -5.55 40.40
N LEU A 341 -6.08 -4.96 39.95
CA LEU A 341 -4.86 -5.66 39.48
C LEU A 341 -4.37 -6.81 40.40
N PHE A 342 -4.61 -6.73 41.70
CA PHE A 342 -4.19 -7.74 42.69
C PHE A 342 -5.34 -8.30 43.53
N TYR A 343 -6.58 -7.86 43.28
CA TYR A 343 -7.72 -8.12 44.13
C TYR A 343 -8.99 -8.26 43.29
N GLN A 344 -9.62 -9.42 43.37
CA GLN A 344 -10.91 -9.69 42.75
C GLN A 344 -11.94 -9.97 43.84
N TYR A 345 -13.04 -9.23 43.85
CA TYR A 345 -14.20 -9.51 44.69
C TYR A 345 -15.35 -9.96 43.83
N HIS A 346 -15.88 -11.15 44.09
CA HIS A 346 -17.01 -11.73 43.39
C HIS A 346 -18.14 -11.97 44.40
N ARG A 347 -19.34 -11.51 44.07
CA ARG A 347 -20.54 -11.71 44.86
C ARG A 347 -21.59 -12.40 44.00
N GLN A 348 -22.11 -13.52 44.48
CA GLN A 348 -23.20 -14.26 43.86
C GLN A 348 -24.31 -14.46 44.89
N GLY A 349 -25.35 -13.62 44.84
CA GLY A 349 -26.42 -13.62 45.84
C GLY A 349 -25.90 -13.37 47.27
N ALA A 350 -25.93 -14.41 48.12
CA ALA A 350 -25.43 -14.39 49.50
C ALA A 350 -23.96 -14.82 49.64
N GLU A 351 -23.41 -15.55 48.67
CA GLU A 351 -22.00 -15.98 48.69
C GLU A 351 -21.09 -14.82 48.31
N LYS A 352 -20.03 -14.61 49.11
CA LYS A 352 -18.98 -13.63 48.83
C LYS A 352 -17.64 -14.34 48.69
N ARG A 353 -16.92 -14.06 47.62
CA ARG A 353 -15.60 -14.63 47.34
C ARG A 353 -14.62 -13.51 47.07
N VAL A 354 -13.49 -13.55 47.75
CA VAL A 354 -12.34 -12.67 47.49
C VAL A 354 -11.23 -13.53 46.94
N SER A 355 -10.62 -13.11 45.84
CA SER A 355 -9.45 -13.78 45.27
C SER A 355 -8.30 -12.79 45.16
N LEU A 356 -7.13 -13.16 45.66
CA LEU A 356 -5.90 -12.40 45.45
C LEU A 356 -5.12 -12.97 44.27
N LEU A 357 -4.37 -12.12 43.57
CA LEU A 357 -3.49 -12.49 42.45
C LEU A 357 -4.22 -13.29 41.34
N PHE A 358 -5.30 -12.74 40.79
CA PHE A 358 -6.05 -13.35 39.67
C PHE A 358 -6.56 -14.78 39.92
N GLY A 359 -6.94 -15.11 41.17
CA GLY A 359 -7.53 -16.41 41.50
C GLY A 359 -6.57 -17.42 42.14
N LEU A 360 -5.31 -17.06 42.37
CA LEU A 360 -4.33 -17.96 43.00
C LEU A 360 -4.60 -18.22 44.49
N LEU A 361 -5.24 -17.27 45.18
CA LEU A 361 -5.59 -17.41 46.60
C LEU A 361 -7.07 -17.03 46.83
N PRO A 362 -7.99 -18.00 46.73
CA PRO A 362 -9.40 -17.79 46.99
C PRO A 362 -9.73 -17.84 48.48
N ILE A 363 -10.46 -16.84 48.98
CA ILE A 363 -11.01 -16.72 50.33
C ILE A 363 -12.54 -16.64 50.19
N ARG A 364 -13.27 -17.54 50.85
CA ARG A 364 -14.74 -17.59 50.82
C ARG A 364 -15.31 -17.07 52.15
N PHE A 365 -16.38 -16.29 52.08
CA PHE A 365 -17.10 -15.73 53.22
C PHE A 365 -18.58 -16.08 53.18
#